data_AF-A0AAD2AAU5-F1
#
_entry.id   AF-A0AAD2AAU5-F1
#
_cell.length_a   1.000
_cell.length_b   1.000
_cell.length_c   1.000
_cell.angle_alpha   90.00
_cell.angle_beta   90.00
_cell.angle_gamma   90.00
#
_symmetry.space_group_name_H-M   'P 1'
#
loop_
_entity.id
_entity.type
_entity.pdbx_description
1 polymer ?
#
loop_
_entity_poly.entity_id
_entity_poly.type
_entity_poly.pdbx_seq_one_letter_code
_entity_poly.pdbx_strand_id
1 'polypeptide(L)'
;MDPLGNQMLLVEQPKILIKDLKNENGWNKNLIEELVGRDQVGEVLAKLGKIKTGKDRLIWAESLDGHSSTKSAWEATRCQGQISQWHEWIWHPTLPKKISLNMWLAMK
;
A
#
# COMPACT_ATOMS: atom_id res chain seq x y z
N MET A 1 -16.67 -30.34 -24.75
CA MET A 1 -15.34 -30.69 -24.23
C MET A 1 -14.38 -29.71 -24.88
N ASP A 2 -14.32 -28.49 -24.33
CA ASP A 2 -13.30 -27.51 -24.72
C ASP A 2 -12.27 -27.49 -23.59
N PRO A 3 -10.99 -27.83 -23.86
CA PRO A 3 -9.98 -27.72 -22.82
C PRO A 3 -9.67 -26.25 -22.63
N LEU A 4 -9.80 -25.78 -21.38
CA LEU A 4 -9.35 -24.48 -20.85
C LEU A 4 -7.82 -24.25 -20.95
N GLY A 5 -7.14 -24.91 -21.89
CA GLY A 5 -5.70 -24.88 -22.04
C GLY A 5 -5.32 -24.28 -23.36
N ASN A 6 -5.37 -22.95 -23.51
CA ASN A 6 -4.61 -22.25 -24.55
C ASN A 6 -4.54 -20.72 -24.39
N GLN A 7 -4.19 -20.22 -23.20
CA GLN A 7 -3.64 -18.85 -23.06
C GLN A 7 -2.49 -18.78 -22.05
N MET A 8 -1.76 -19.87 -21.81
CA MET A 8 -0.41 -19.74 -21.25
C MET A 8 0.50 -19.32 -22.39
N LEU A 9 0.60 -18.01 -22.62
CA LEU A 9 1.75 -17.44 -23.31
C LEU A 9 2.98 -17.95 -22.57
N LEU A 10 3.76 -18.75 -23.29
CA LEU A 10 5.00 -19.35 -22.82
C LEU A 10 5.97 -18.19 -22.54
N VAL A 11 5.94 -17.64 -21.32
CA VAL A 11 6.95 -16.68 -20.88
C VAL A 11 8.24 -17.49 -20.73
N GLU A 12 9.10 -17.41 -21.73
CA GLU A 12 10.40 -18.11 -21.79
C GLU A 12 11.40 -17.67 -20.70
N GLN A 13 10.99 -16.83 -19.75
CA GLN A 13 11.84 -16.38 -18.64
C GLN A 13 11.25 -16.76 -17.28
N PRO A 14 11.55 -17.96 -16.75
CA PRO A 14 11.07 -18.38 -15.43
C PRO A 14 11.74 -17.67 -14.24
N LYS A 15 12.51 -16.59 -14.44
CA LYS A 15 13.31 -15.94 -13.40
C LYS A 15 13.38 -14.41 -13.47
N ILE A 16 12.43 -13.72 -14.10
CA ILE A 16 12.36 -12.26 -13.97
C ILE A 16 11.94 -11.91 -12.53
N LEU A 17 12.74 -11.10 -11.84
CA LEU A 17 12.38 -10.57 -10.53
C LEU A 17 11.64 -9.24 -10.70
N ILE A 18 10.76 -8.91 -9.75
CA ILE A 18 10.02 -7.63 -9.77
C ILE A 18 10.96 -6.42 -9.79
N LYS A 19 12.15 -6.54 -9.19
CA LYS A 19 13.18 -5.49 -9.22
C LYS A 19 13.71 -5.23 -10.64
N ASP A 20 13.70 -6.22 -11.52
CA ASP A 20 14.20 -6.12 -12.90
C ASP A 20 13.16 -5.45 -13.82
N LEU A 21 11.90 -5.40 -13.38
CA LEU A 21 10.81 -4.67 -14.05
C LEU A 21 10.84 -3.17 -13.78
N LYS A 22 11.73 -2.70 -12.90
CA LYS A 22 11.80 -1.29 -12.48
C LYS A 22 13.19 -0.72 -12.76
N ASN A 23 13.23 0.30 -13.59
CA ASN A 23 14.44 1.03 -13.98
C ASN A 23 14.53 2.34 -13.19
N GLU A 24 15.62 3.10 -13.36
CA GLU A 24 15.80 4.44 -12.75
C GLU A 24 14.67 5.41 -13.12
N ASN A 25 14.09 5.25 -14.31
CA ASN A 25 12.98 6.06 -14.82
C ASN A 25 11.59 5.52 -14.46
N GLY A 26 11.49 4.47 -13.64
CA GLY A 26 10.23 3.83 -13.24
C GLY A 26 9.99 2.45 -13.86
N TRP A 27 8.74 2.02 -13.94
CA TRP A 27 8.37 0.69 -14.44
C TRP A 27 8.67 0.54 -15.94
N ASN A 28 9.36 -0.54 -16.31
CA ASN A 28 9.69 -0.88 -17.69
C ASN A 28 8.45 -1.40 -18.42
N LYS A 29 7.68 -0.49 -19.02
CA LYS A 29 6.42 -0.80 -19.69
C LYS A 29 6.57 -1.87 -20.78
N ASN A 30 7.65 -1.80 -21.56
CA ASN A 30 7.89 -2.73 -22.67
C ASN A 30 8.07 -4.16 -22.17
N LEU A 31 8.85 -4.34 -21.09
CA LEU A 31 9.07 -5.66 -20.50
C LEU A 31 7.81 -6.20 -19.80
N ILE A 32 7.03 -5.32 -19.16
CA ILE A 32 5.76 -5.71 -18.56
C ILE A 32 4.75 -6.10 -19.65
N GLU A 33 4.72 -5.37 -20.77
CA GLU A 33 3.86 -5.66 -21.92
C GLU A 33 4.19 -7.02 -22.56
N GLU A 34 5.47 -7.38 -22.64
CA GLU A 34 5.93 -8.70 -23.11
C GLU A 34 5.48 -9.84 -22.16
N LEU A 35 5.44 -9.58 -20.85
CA LEU A 35 5.09 -10.58 -19.83
C LEU A 35 3.59 -10.82 -19.67
N VAL A 36 2.78 -9.76 -19.67
CA VAL A 36 1.34 -9.85 -19.40
C VAL A 36 0.46 -9.60 -20.63
N GLY A 37 1.07 -9.20 -21.75
CA GLY A 37 0.37 -8.79 -22.96
C GLY A 37 -0.16 -7.35 -22.90
N ARG A 38 -0.39 -6.78 -24.09
CA ARG A 38 -0.88 -5.40 -24.28
C ARG A 38 -2.17 -5.10 -23.52
N ASP A 39 -3.09 -6.06 -23.51
CA ASP A 39 -4.42 -5.84 -22.94
C ASP A 39 -4.39 -5.74 -21.41
N GLN A 40 -3.36 -6.30 -20.75
CA GLN A 40 -3.26 -6.33 -19.28
C GLN A 40 -2.25 -5.32 -18.71
N VAL A 41 -1.36 -4.77 -19.54
CA VAL A 41 -0.28 -3.88 -19.09
C VAL A 41 -0.82 -2.65 -18.34
N GLY A 42 -1.94 -2.09 -18.80
CA GLY A 42 -2.56 -0.90 -18.21
C GLY A 42 -3.09 -1.16 -16.80
N GLU A 43 -3.75 -2.30 -16.59
CA GLU A 43 -4.26 -2.69 -15.28
C GLU A 43 -3.13 -2.98 -14.29
N VAL A 44 -2.09 -3.69 -14.75
CA VAL A 44 -0.91 -4.00 -13.94
C VAL A 44 -0.19 -2.72 -13.52
N LEU A 45 0.07 -1.80 -14.45
CA LEU A 45 0.70 -0.51 -14.14
C LEU A 45 -0.16 0.34 -13.20
N ALA A 46 -1.48 0.32 -13.35
CA ALA A 46 -2.38 1.02 -12.44
C ALA A 46 -2.36 0.44 -11.01
N LYS A 47 -2.14 -0.88 -10.86
CA LYS A 47 -1.96 -1.52 -9.54
C LYS A 47 -0.56 -1.26 -8.98
N LEU A 48 0.49 -1.36 -9.80
CA LEU A 48 1.88 -1.12 -9.40
C LEU A 48 2.15 0.37 -9.06
N GLY A 49 1.49 1.31 -9.75
CA GLY A 49 1.57 2.73 -9.45
C GLY A 49 0.96 3.14 -8.11
N LYS A 50 0.11 2.28 -7.51
CA LYS A 50 -0.43 2.47 -6.16
C LYS A 50 0.52 2.02 -5.05
N ILE A 51 1.66 1.42 -5.41
CA ILE A 51 2.69 1.05 -4.43
C ILE A 51 3.32 2.35 -3.94
N LYS A 52 3.08 2.69 -2.67
CA LYS A 52 3.72 3.83 -2.02
C LYS A 52 5.24 3.62 -2.07
N THR A 53 5.96 4.57 -2.66
CA THR A 53 7.41 4.62 -2.55
C THR A 53 7.82 4.84 -1.10
N GLY A 54 8.60 3.91 -0.54
CA GLY A 54 9.10 3.97 0.83
C GLY A 54 9.88 2.70 1.17
N LYS A 55 10.74 2.76 2.20
CA LYS A 55 11.32 1.54 2.77
C LYS A 55 10.25 0.84 3.58
N ASP A 56 10.05 -0.46 3.35
CA ASP A 56 9.22 -1.28 4.22
C ASP A 56 9.78 -1.23 5.64
N ARG A 57 8.92 -0.90 6.60
CA ARG A 57 9.27 -0.83 8.02
C ARG A 57 8.62 -2.00 8.75
N LEU A 58 9.45 -2.88 9.31
CA LEU A 58 9.00 -3.88 10.27
C LEU A 58 8.59 -3.18 11.57
N ILE A 59 7.28 -3.07 11.76
CA ILE A 59 6.64 -2.45 12.95
C ILE A 59 6.38 -3.46 14.08
N TRP A 60 6.57 -4.75 13.79
CA TRP A 60 6.37 -5.89 14.69
C TRP A 60 7.67 -6.62 15.04
N ALA A 61 8.83 -6.09 14.63
CA ALA A 61 10.09 -6.62 15.14
C ALA A 61 10.10 -6.45 16.67
N GLU A 62 10.55 -7.47 17.38
CA GLU A 62 10.76 -7.40 18.82
C GLU A 62 11.52 -6.10 19.13
N SER A 63 10.96 -5.26 20.03
CA SER A 63 11.77 -4.22 20.67
C SER A 63 13.04 -4.90 21.22
N LEU A 64 14.13 -4.17 21.40
CA LEU A 64 15.35 -4.72 22.04
C LEU A 64 15.03 -5.42 23.40
N ASP A 65 13.87 -5.11 23.96
CA ASP A 65 13.32 -5.59 25.23
C ASP A 65 12.22 -6.65 25.06
N GLY A 66 11.94 -7.13 23.85
CA GLY A 66 10.94 -8.17 23.54
C GLY A 66 9.47 -7.75 23.67
N HIS A 67 9.19 -6.56 24.19
CA HIS A 67 7.83 -6.07 24.40
C HIS A 67 7.30 -5.32 23.16
N SER A 68 6.40 -5.96 22.42
CA SER A 68 5.62 -5.31 21.35
C SER A 68 4.18 -5.12 21.82
N SER A 69 3.63 -3.92 21.64
CA SER A 69 2.24 -3.60 21.98
C SER A 69 1.51 -3.01 20.78
N THR A 70 0.17 -3.11 20.77
CA THR A 70 -0.66 -2.45 19.75
C THR A 70 -0.41 -0.93 19.71
N LYS A 71 -0.06 -0.32 20.85
CA LYS A 71 0.27 1.10 20.94
C LYS A 71 1.57 1.44 20.20
N SER A 72 2.64 0.66 20.39
CA SER A 72 3.93 0.92 19.73
C SER A 72 3.85 0.67 18.23
N ALA A 73 3.12 -0.37 17.80
CA ALA A 73 2.84 -0.61 16.38
C ALA A 73 2.03 0.54 15.75
N TRP A 74 1.02 1.06 16.47
CA TRP A 74 0.23 2.20 16.03
C TRP A 74 1.06 3.48 15.89
N GLU A 75 1.93 3.75 16.86
CA GLU A 75 2.85 4.89 16.82
C GLU A 75 3.87 4.79 15.69
N ALA A 76 4.34 3.58 15.35
CA ALA A 76 5.31 3.34 14.27
C ALA A 76 4.69 3.42 12.86
N THR A 77 3.40 3.12 12.71
CA THR A 77 2.68 3.11 11.43
C THR A 77 1.97 4.40 11.10
N ARG A 78 1.56 5.18 12.10
CA ARG A 78 0.85 6.43 11.85
C ARG A 78 1.75 7.39 11.10
N CYS A 79 1.33 7.83 9.92
CA CYS A 79 1.84 9.08 9.37
C CYS A 79 1.23 10.19 10.23
N GLN A 80 2.05 10.91 11.01
CA GLN A 80 1.60 12.16 11.61
C GLN A 80 1.28 13.13 10.46
N GLY A 81 0.01 13.20 10.08
CA GLY A 81 -0.49 14.26 9.23
C GLY A 81 -0.28 15.61 9.92
N GLN A 82 -0.34 16.70 9.15
CA GLN A 82 -0.37 18.03 9.73
C GLN A 82 -1.45 18.07 10.80
N ILE A 83 -1.07 18.49 12.01
CA ILE A 83 -2.00 18.70 13.11
C ILE A 83 -3.01 19.74 12.63
N SER A 84 -4.19 19.25 12.27
CA SER A 84 -5.26 20.11 11.78
C SER A 84 -5.77 20.91 12.97
N GLN A 85 -5.87 22.24 12.83
CA GLN A 85 -6.25 23.12 13.94
C GLN A 85 -7.60 22.75 14.57
N TRP A 86 -8.47 22.09 13.80
CA TRP A 86 -9.78 21.63 14.21
C TRP A 86 -9.76 20.35 15.07
N HIS A 87 -8.61 19.67 15.22
CA HIS A 87 -8.53 18.44 16.03
C HIS A 87 -8.88 18.71 17.51
N GLU A 88 -8.48 19.86 18.06
CA GLU A 88 -8.78 20.26 19.45
C GLU A 88 -10.28 20.46 19.65
N TRP A 89 -10.98 20.93 18.61
CA TRP A 89 -12.42 21.16 18.63
C TRP A 89 -13.20 19.84 18.58
N ILE A 90 -12.77 18.90 17.74
CA ILE A 90 -13.43 17.59 17.60
C ILE A 90 -13.24 16.76 18.88
N TRP A 91 -12.05 16.79 19.46
CA TRP A 91 -11.67 15.98 20.62
C TRP A 91 -11.71 16.75 21.95
N HIS A 92 -12.48 17.84 22.02
CA HIS A 92 -12.53 18.70 23.20
C HIS A 92 -13.03 17.91 24.45
N PRO A 93 -12.39 18.05 25.63
CA PRO A 93 -12.70 17.23 26.80
C PRO A 93 -14.14 17.36 27.33
N THR A 94 -14.79 18.49 27.05
CA THR A 94 -16.17 18.75 27.48
C THR A 94 -17.21 18.12 26.55
N LEU A 95 -16.80 17.64 25.37
CA LEU A 95 -17.72 17.00 24.43
C LEU A 95 -17.89 15.52 24.78
N PRO A 96 -19.14 15.03 24.85
CA PRO A 96 -19.39 13.60 24.90
C PRO A 96 -18.75 12.88 23.71
N LYS A 97 -18.05 11.76 23.98
CA LYS A 97 -17.29 11.00 22.97
C LYS A 97 -18.10 10.64 21.72
N LYS A 98 -19.40 10.38 21.87
CA LYS A 98 -20.32 10.07 20.76
C LYS A 98 -20.44 11.24 19.78
N ILE A 99 -20.44 12.47 20.28
CA ILE A 99 -20.52 13.68 19.46
C ILE A 99 -19.20 13.89 18.74
N SER A 100 -18.06 13.78 19.45
CA SER A 100 -16.73 13.83 18.84
C SER A 100 -16.57 12.83 17.70
N LEU A 101 -17.02 11.58 17.90
CA LEU A 101 -16.97 10.54 16.87
C LEU A 101 -17.83 10.90 15.64
N ASN A 102 -19.05 11.40 15.85
CA ASN A 102 -19.92 11.82 14.76
C ASN A 102 -19.32 13.02 14.00
N MET A 103 -18.72 13.99 14.69
CA MET A 103 -18.05 15.13 14.06
C MET A 103 -16.86 14.66 13.22
N TRP A 104 -16.03 13.74 13.74
CA TRP A 104 -14.93 13.15 12.99
C TRP A 104 -15.40 12.42 11.72
N LEU A 105 -16.47 11.62 11.81
CA LEU A 105 -17.04 10.91 10.67
C LEU A 105 -17.61 11.85 9.61
N ALA A 106 -18.19 12.98 10.02
CA ALA A 106 -18.75 13.97 9.10
C ALA A 106 -17.68 14.76 8.33
N MET A 107 -16.43 14.77 8.82
CA MET A 107 -15.31 15.52 8.23
C MET A 107 -14.40 14.66 7.34
N LYS A 108 -14.62 13.35 7.30
CA LYS A 108 -13.88 12.39 6.47
C LYS A 108 -14.56 12.19 5.13
#